data_AF-I3VIK8-F1
#
_entry.id   AF-I3VIK8-F1
#
_cell.length_a   1.000
_cell.length_b   1.000
_cell.length_c   1.000
_cell.angle_alpha   90.00
_cell.angle_beta   90.00
_cell.angle_gamma   90.00
#
_symmetry.space_group_name_H-M   'P 1'
#
loop_
_entity.id
_entity.type
_entity.pdbx_description
1 polymer ?
#
loop_
_entity_poly.entity_id
_entity_poly.type
_entity_poly.pdbx_seq_one_letter_code
_entity_poly.pdbx_strand_id
1 'polypeptide(L)'
;MTQGGCWAVVLAAGDGKRLAPLTRALYGWELPKQFAVIDRERSLLQETMDRIAPELIRSMYAAIKPANFSREVLERAENLVVLPVSGTGWSDWGNPRRIFKSLKGTAGLERLRGRMMRASWVMTGSIQGSDHCNRAVPGRDIQAALDAERRQAMSFSISTLLIRNLHDVFGENDPARRRAAIDEIFTEDCVFYEPRGVHRGRDEIDRVAGAIKATHPDFRYQPIAGPEELGNGGRIQWVSGRPGEAPAYAGTDFIIARDGQIASVYLFFDKLP
;
A
#
# COMPACT_ATOMS: atom_id res chain seq x y z
N MET A 1 13.02 -16.82 -14.84
CA MET A 1 13.38 -15.39 -14.83
C MET A 1 12.38 -14.69 -13.93
N THR A 2 12.80 -14.23 -12.75
CA THR A 2 11.94 -13.53 -11.80
C THR A 2 11.67 -12.13 -12.33
N GLN A 3 10.42 -11.81 -12.67
CA GLN A 3 10.00 -10.44 -12.96
C GLN A 3 10.21 -9.60 -11.69
N GLY A 4 11.20 -8.72 -11.70
CA GLY A 4 11.37 -7.72 -10.66
C GLY A 4 10.19 -6.76 -10.67
N GLY A 5 9.71 -6.35 -9.48
CA GLY A 5 8.70 -5.31 -9.36
C GLY A 5 9.20 -4.00 -9.99
N CYS A 6 8.32 -3.30 -10.70
CA CYS A 6 8.64 -2.01 -11.29
C CYS A 6 8.45 -0.93 -10.21
N TRP A 7 9.52 -0.23 -9.85
CA TRP A 7 9.49 0.82 -8.84
C TRP A 7 9.91 2.13 -9.50
N ALA A 8 9.07 3.17 -9.37
CA ALA A 8 9.41 4.53 -9.74
C ALA A 8 9.84 5.28 -8.47
N VAL A 9 10.95 6.02 -8.52
CA VAL A 9 11.39 6.88 -7.43
C VAL A 9 11.13 8.32 -7.84
N VAL A 10 10.20 8.99 -7.16
CA VAL A 10 10.00 10.44 -7.28
C VAL A 10 10.90 11.11 -6.24
N LEU A 11 11.94 11.81 -6.69
CA LEU A 11 12.83 12.56 -5.81
C LEU A 11 12.36 14.01 -5.72
N ALA A 12 11.98 14.42 -4.51
CA ALA A 12 11.73 15.82 -4.18
C ALA A 12 12.80 16.29 -3.18
N ALA A 13 13.51 17.35 -3.53
CA ALA A 13 14.57 17.92 -2.69
C ALA A 13 14.43 19.43 -2.57
N GLY A 14 14.70 19.94 -1.36
CA GLY A 14 14.71 21.36 -1.03
C GLY A 14 13.87 21.69 0.20
N ASP A 15 14.21 22.78 0.89
CA ASP A 15 13.66 23.12 2.21
C ASP A 15 12.17 23.51 2.22
N GLY A 16 11.49 23.57 1.06
CA GLY A 16 10.05 23.85 0.95
C GLY A 16 9.60 25.28 1.28
N LYS A 17 10.46 26.12 1.87
CA LYS A 17 10.08 27.42 2.47
C LYS A 17 9.79 28.56 1.49
N ARG A 18 10.32 28.52 0.26
CA ARG A 18 10.28 29.68 -0.67
C ARG A 18 8.86 30.08 -1.10
N LEU A 19 7.93 29.14 -1.13
CA LEU A 19 6.53 29.38 -1.52
C LEU A 19 5.56 29.34 -0.33
N ALA A 20 6.06 29.19 0.90
CA ALA A 20 5.23 29.11 2.11
C ALA A 20 4.27 30.32 2.28
N PRO A 21 4.66 31.58 2.00
CA PRO A 21 3.73 32.71 2.07
C PRO A 21 2.56 32.60 1.08
N LEU A 22 2.85 32.17 -0.16
CA LEU A 22 1.84 32.00 -1.20
C LEU A 22 0.89 30.86 -0.87
N THR A 23 1.42 29.72 -0.45
CA THR A 23 0.59 28.56 -0.10
C THR A 23 -0.24 28.83 1.15
N ARG A 24 0.27 29.60 2.12
CA ARG A 24 -0.53 30.05 3.26
C ARG A 24 -1.67 30.98 2.83
N ALA A 25 -1.44 31.87 1.87
CA ALA A 25 -2.48 32.75 1.35
C ALA A 25 -3.57 31.97 0.59
N LEU A 26 -3.19 30.93 -0.17
CA LEU A 26 -4.11 30.12 -0.96
C LEU A 26 -4.89 29.08 -0.12
N TYR A 27 -4.26 28.49 0.90
CA TYR A 27 -4.78 27.33 1.61
C TYR A 27 -5.01 27.56 3.11
N GLY A 28 -4.59 28.70 3.65
CA GLY A 28 -4.66 29.01 5.10
C GLY A 28 -3.51 28.44 5.93
N TRP A 29 -2.63 27.62 5.34
CA TRP A 29 -1.48 27.00 6.01
C TRP A 29 -0.33 26.72 5.03
N GLU A 30 0.86 26.39 5.54
CA GLU A 30 2.04 26.13 4.72
C GLU A 30 2.00 24.73 4.07
N LEU A 31 1.42 24.65 2.87
CA LEU A 31 1.46 23.45 2.04
C LEU A 31 2.76 23.40 1.20
N PRO A 32 3.59 22.35 1.25
CA PRO A 32 4.79 22.27 0.41
C PRO A 32 4.42 22.35 -1.08
N LYS A 33 5.19 23.14 -1.84
CA LYS A 33 4.86 23.51 -3.23
C LYS A 33 4.56 22.35 -4.19
N GLN A 34 5.08 21.15 -3.93
CA GLN A 34 4.85 19.97 -4.76
C GLN A 34 3.40 19.44 -4.68
N PHE A 35 2.70 19.76 -3.59
CA PHE A 35 1.31 19.39 -3.33
C PHE A 35 0.33 20.55 -3.61
N ALA A 36 0.83 21.79 -3.71
CA ALA A 36 0.00 22.95 -3.97
C ALA A 36 -0.44 22.99 -5.44
N VAL A 37 -1.73 23.22 -5.64
CA VAL A 37 -2.32 23.60 -6.93
C VAL A 37 -2.21 25.12 -7.04
N ILE A 38 -1.37 25.64 -7.92
CA ILE A 38 -1.05 27.09 -7.98
C ILE A 38 -1.64 27.72 -9.25
N ASP A 39 -1.32 27.16 -10.42
CA ASP A 39 -1.67 27.70 -11.74
C ASP A 39 -2.43 26.70 -12.63
N ARG A 40 -2.58 25.45 -12.18
CA ARG A 40 -3.16 24.33 -12.94
C ARG A 40 -4.36 23.74 -12.22
N GLU A 41 -4.99 22.74 -12.83
CA GLU A 41 -6.08 21.97 -12.20
C GLU A 41 -5.58 20.90 -11.21
N ARG A 42 -4.31 20.49 -11.31
CA ARG A 42 -3.68 19.45 -10.49
C ARG A 42 -2.33 19.91 -9.92
N SER A 43 -1.87 19.25 -8.85
CA SER A 43 -0.57 19.53 -8.24
C SER A 43 0.59 18.99 -9.10
N LEU A 44 1.79 19.55 -8.92
CA LEU A 44 3.00 19.08 -9.60
C LEU A 44 3.30 17.60 -9.34
N LEU A 45 3.00 17.10 -8.14
CA LEU A 45 3.14 15.69 -7.82
C LEU A 45 2.15 14.84 -8.62
N GLN A 46 0.87 15.20 -8.66
CA GLN A 46 -0.16 14.45 -9.39
C GLN A 46 0.16 14.38 -10.89
N GLU A 47 0.56 15.50 -11.50
CA GLU A 47 0.99 15.49 -12.90
C GLU A 47 2.26 14.68 -13.16
N THR A 48 3.15 14.62 -12.17
CA THR A 48 4.35 13.78 -12.24
C THR A 48 3.97 12.31 -12.15
N MET A 49 3.03 11.95 -11.26
CA MET A 49 2.49 10.60 -11.15
C MET A 49 1.73 10.17 -12.40
N ASP A 50 0.94 11.07 -13.00
CA ASP A 50 0.21 10.81 -14.25
C ASP A 50 1.19 10.61 -15.43
N ARG A 51 2.27 11.39 -15.52
CA ARG A 51 3.35 11.17 -16.51
C ARG A 51 4.13 9.88 -16.28
N ILE A 52 4.20 9.43 -15.03
CA ILE A 52 4.82 8.18 -14.59
C ILE A 52 3.91 6.97 -14.88
N ALA A 53 2.80 7.16 -15.63
CA ALA A 53 1.85 6.13 -16.04
C ALA A 53 2.54 4.76 -16.25
N PRO A 54 2.03 3.68 -15.61
CA PRO A 54 2.69 2.38 -15.60
C PRO A 54 3.06 1.86 -16.99
N GLU A 55 2.27 2.18 -18.02
CA GLU A 55 2.54 1.81 -19.42
C GLU A 55 3.76 2.52 -20.03
N LEU A 56 3.94 3.82 -19.75
CA LEU A 56 5.10 4.58 -20.22
C LEU A 56 6.36 4.11 -19.50
N ILE A 57 6.28 3.89 -18.19
CA ILE A 57 7.40 3.32 -17.43
C ILE A 57 7.73 1.90 -17.91
N ARG A 58 6.73 1.03 -18.11
CA ARG A 58 6.97 -0.33 -18.63
C ARG A 58 7.62 -0.32 -20.00
N SER A 59 7.16 0.54 -20.92
CA SER A 59 7.74 0.66 -22.26
C SER A 59 9.15 1.26 -22.24
N MET A 60 9.39 2.28 -21.43
CA MET A 60 10.73 2.85 -21.24
C MET A 60 11.69 1.83 -20.59
N TYR A 61 11.27 1.14 -19.53
CA TYR A 61 12.09 0.11 -18.88
C TYR A 61 12.36 -1.09 -19.80
N ALA A 62 11.38 -1.51 -20.61
CA ALA A 62 11.59 -2.58 -21.60
C ALA A 62 12.60 -2.17 -22.69
N ALA A 63 12.68 -0.88 -23.01
CA ALA A 63 13.63 -0.34 -23.96
C ALA A 63 15.00 0.02 -23.33
N ILE A 64 15.07 0.21 -22.01
CA ILE A 64 16.32 0.49 -21.31
C ILE A 64 17.16 -0.78 -21.21
N LYS A 65 18.39 -0.71 -21.72
CA LYS A 65 19.36 -1.79 -21.58
C LYS A 65 19.61 -2.05 -20.08
N PRO A 66 19.48 -3.30 -19.60
CA PRO A 66 19.80 -3.63 -18.21
C PRO A 66 21.21 -3.17 -17.86
N ALA A 67 21.33 -2.41 -16.76
CA ALA A 67 22.59 -1.85 -16.31
C ALA A 67 22.90 -2.24 -14.87
N ASN A 68 24.16 -2.50 -14.56
CA ASN A 68 24.61 -2.75 -13.20
C ASN A 68 24.89 -1.42 -12.49
N PHE A 69 24.00 -0.99 -11.60
CA PHE A 69 24.10 0.30 -10.94
C PHE A 69 25.46 0.53 -10.25
N SER A 70 26.03 -0.47 -9.58
CA SER A 70 27.34 -0.35 -8.93
C SER A 70 28.47 -0.17 -9.94
N ARG A 71 28.52 -1.04 -10.95
CA ARG A 71 29.65 -1.08 -11.90
C ARG A 71 29.57 -0.04 -13.01
N GLU A 72 28.37 0.27 -13.46
CA GLU A 72 28.15 1.07 -14.66
C GLU A 72 27.74 2.50 -14.35
N VAL A 73 27.28 2.78 -13.12
CA VAL A 73 26.93 4.13 -12.66
C VAL A 73 27.87 4.58 -11.55
N LEU A 74 27.94 3.86 -10.43
CA LEU A 74 28.69 4.32 -9.25
C LEU A 74 30.21 4.28 -9.45
N GLU A 75 30.77 3.21 -10.03
CA GLU A 75 32.21 3.11 -10.32
C GLU A 75 32.70 4.15 -11.34
N ARG A 76 31.80 4.72 -12.15
CA ARG A 76 32.12 5.75 -13.15
C ARG A 76 31.90 7.18 -12.65
N ALA A 77 31.36 7.36 -11.44
CA ALA A 77 31.12 8.68 -10.89
C ALA A 77 32.44 9.25 -10.33
N GLU A 78 32.87 10.40 -10.84
CA GLU A 78 34.17 11.00 -10.48
C GLU A 78 34.16 11.65 -9.07
N ASN A 79 32.99 11.91 -8.48
CA ASN A 79 32.83 12.61 -7.21
C ASN A 79 31.86 11.89 -6.26
N LEU A 80 32.12 10.59 -6.01
CA LEU A 80 31.30 9.77 -5.12
C LEU A 80 31.95 9.62 -3.75
N VAL A 81 31.21 9.93 -2.68
CA VAL A 81 31.60 9.63 -1.30
C VAL A 81 30.71 8.52 -0.77
N VAL A 82 31.33 7.43 -0.32
CA VAL A 82 30.63 6.31 0.32
C VAL A 82 30.90 6.38 1.82
N LEU A 83 29.85 6.62 2.61
CA LEU A 83 29.93 6.62 4.07
C LEU A 83 29.51 5.25 4.62
N PRO A 84 30.38 4.54 5.36
CA PRO A 84 29.99 3.30 6.01
C PRO A 84 29.00 3.59 7.13
N VAL A 85 27.84 2.93 7.10
CA VAL A 85 26.83 3.05 8.16
C VAL A 85 26.81 1.76 8.96
N SER A 86 27.18 1.85 10.24
CA SER A 86 27.11 0.73 11.19
C SER A 86 25.81 0.77 12.01
N GLY A 87 25.38 -0.39 12.53
CA GLY A 87 24.22 -0.47 13.44
C GLY A 87 22.84 -0.47 12.77
N THR A 88 22.78 -0.48 11.44
CA THR A 88 21.51 -0.48 10.68
C THR A 88 20.86 -1.86 10.57
N GLY A 89 21.53 -2.92 11.05
CA GLY A 89 21.10 -4.31 10.85
C GLY A 89 21.17 -4.79 9.39
N TRP A 90 21.65 -3.95 8.47
CA TRP A 90 21.80 -4.30 7.06
C TRP A 90 23.07 -5.10 6.82
N SER A 91 23.02 -6.10 5.95
CA SER A 91 24.17 -6.95 5.62
C SER A 91 24.25 -7.19 4.11
N ASP A 92 25.44 -7.03 3.55
CA ASP A 92 25.73 -7.23 2.13
C ASP A 92 25.77 -8.73 1.76
N TRP A 93 24.57 -9.30 1.63
CA TRP A 93 24.29 -10.72 1.41
C TRP A 93 24.30 -11.16 -0.05
N GLY A 94 24.86 -10.36 -0.97
CA GLY A 94 24.94 -10.63 -2.41
C GLY A 94 25.65 -11.93 -2.83
N ASN A 95 26.06 -12.77 -1.87
CA ASN A 95 26.56 -14.12 -2.08
C ASN A 95 26.09 -15.05 -0.95
N PRO A 96 25.53 -16.25 -1.24
CA PRO A 96 25.08 -17.20 -0.22
C PRO A 96 26.13 -17.55 0.84
N ARG A 97 27.41 -17.66 0.47
CA ARG A 97 28.50 -17.92 1.43
C ARG A 97 28.66 -16.78 2.45
N ARG A 98 28.40 -15.54 2.04
CA ARG A 98 28.47 -14.35 2.94
C ARG A 98 27.31 -14.33 3.93
N ILE A 99 26.14 -14.87 3.57
CA ILE A 99 25.01 -15.05 4.49
C ILE A 99 25.41 -15.99 5.63
N PHE A 100 25.89 -17.19 5.31
CA PHE A 100 26.31 -18.15 6.32
C PHE A 100 27.49 -17.64 7.17
N LYS A 101 28.44 -16.91 6.56
CA LYS A 101 29.56 -16.30 7.27
C LYS A 101 29.10 -15.21 8.26
N SER A 102 28.22 -14.31 7.83
CA SER A 102 27.74 -13.18 8.67
C SER A 102 26.79 -13.63 9.78
N LEU A 103 26.06 -14.72 9.58
CA LEU A 103 25.17 -15.28 10.61
C LEU A 103 25.87 -16.24 11.58
N LYS A 104 27.13 -16.63 11.33
CA LYS A 104 27.85 -17.60 12.16
C LYS A 104 27.93 -17.15 13.63
N GLY A 105 27.51 -18.02 14.54
CA GLY A 105 27.48 -17.72 15.99
C GLY A 105 26.30 -16.88 16.45
N THR A 106 25.36 -16.55 15.55
CA THR A 106 24.13 -15.82 15.90
C THR A 106 22.91 -16.76 15.90
N ALA A 107 21.87 -16.41 16.66
CA ALA A 107 20.58 -17.10 16.60
C ALA A 107 19.92 -17.03 15.20
N GLY A 108 20.36 -16.10 14.34
CA GLY A 108 19.89 -15.99 12.96
C GLY A 108 20.27 -17.19 12.09
N LEU A 109 21.43 -17.82 12.33
CA LEU A 109 21.86 -18.99 11.58
C LEU A 109 20.98 -20.21 11.87
N GLU A 110 20.61 -20.43 13.13
CA GLU A 110 19.73 -21.55 13.51
C GLU A 110 18.31 -21.38 12.96
N ARG A 111 17.79 -20.14 12.96
CA ARG A 111 16.51 -19.84 12.29
C ARG A 111 16.57 -20.09 10.78
N LEU A 112 17.66 -19.71 10.11
CA LEU A 112 17.84 -19.95 8.68
C LEU A 112 17.89 -21.45 8.37
N ARG A 113 18.67 -22.23 9.14
CA ARG A 113 18.74 -23.69 9.02
C ARG A 113 17.39 -24.36 9.20
N GLY A 114 16.63 -23.96 10.22
CA GLY A 114 15.27 -24.49 10.46
C GLY A 114 14.31 -24.19 9.31
N ARG A 115 14.41 -23.02 8.67
CA ARG A 115 13.61 -22.67 7.47
C ARG A 115 14.02 -23.50 6.25
N MET A 116 15.31 -23.72 6.04
CA MET A 116 15.80 -24.53 4.91
C MET A 116 15.35 -26.00 5.02
N MET A 117 15.39 -26.58 6.23
CA MET A 117 14.93 -27.95 6.47
C MET A 117 13.43 -28.11 6.21
N ARG A 118 12.61 -27.12 6.59
CA ARG A 118 11.18 -27.10 6.30
C ARG A 118 10.88 -26.92 4.81
N ALA A 119 11.66 -26.09 4.11
CA ALA A 119 11.50 -25.86 2.67
C ALA A 119 11.85 -27.10 1.83
N SER A 120 12.83 -27.91 2.28
CA SER A 120 13.17 -29.18 1.63
C SER A 120 12.05 -30.23 1.70
N TRP A 121 11.07 -30.09 2.60
CA TRP A 121 9.92 -31.00 2.74
C TRP A 121 8.79 -30.70 1.74
N VAL A 122 8.73 -29.46 1.22
CA VAL A 122 7.65 -29.00 0.32
C VAL A 122 7.91 -29.35 -1.15
N MET A 123 9.13 -29.79 -1.51
CA MET A 123 9.56 -30.02 -2.91
C MET A 123 9.23 -31.42 -3.49
N THR A 124 8.39 -32.24 -2.85
CA THR A 124 7.93 -33.54 -3.41
C THR A 124 6.46 -33.57 -3.86
N GLY A 125 5.75 -32.43 -3.83
CA GLY A 125 4.37 -32.34 -4.31
C GLY A 125 4.24 -31.58 -5.64
N SER A 126 4.29 -32.29 -6.76
CA SER A 126 4.12 -31.78 -8.13
C SER A 126 2.66 -31.72 -8.56
N ILE A 127 2.16 -30.59 -9.08
CA ILE A 127 1.02 -30.54 -10.03
C ILE A 127 1.30 -29.48 -11.11
N GLN A 128 1.18 -29.92 -12.37
CA GLN A 128 1.35 -29.19 -13.65
C GLN A 128 0.00 -28.74 -14.24
N GLY A 129 0.06 -27.78 -15.18
CA GLY A 129 -0.92 -27.59 -16.27
C GLY A 129 -1.41 -26.13 -16.37
N SER A 130 -0.78 -25.21 -17.12
CA SER A 130 -0.65 -25.05 -18.59
C SER A 130 -1.87 -24.40 -19.28
N ASP A 131 -1.66 -23.16 -19.69
CA ASP A 131 -2.03 -22.46 -20.94
C ASP A 131 -3.47 -22.55 -21.48
N HIS A 132 -4.03 -21.42 -21.90
CA HIS A 132 -4.25 -21.10 -23.32
C HIS A 132 -4.63 -19.61 -23.50
N CYS A 133 -3.88 -18.96 -24.38
CA CYS A 133 -4.08 -17.61 -24.88
C CYS A 133 -5.06 -17.65 -26.06
N ASN A 134 -6.06 -16.76 -26.14
CA ASN A 134 -6.38 -16.16 -27.43
C ASN A 134 -7.05 -14.78 -27.31
N ARG A 135 -6.68 -13.92 -28.24
CA ARG A 135 -6.94 -12.48 -28.29
C ARG A 135 -8.05 -12.20 -29.29
N ALA A 136 -9.03 -11.38 -28.93
CA ALA A 136 -9.90 -10.68 -29.90
C ALA A 136 -10.43 -9.37 -29.28
N VAL A 137 -10.19 -8.25 -29.94
CA VAL A 137 -10.88 -6.94 -29.80
C VAL A 137 -10.84 -6.35 -31.22
N PRO A 138 -11.92 -5.83 -31.83
CA PRO A 138 -12.76 -4.79 -31.23
C PRO A 138 -14.27 -4.81 -31.57
N GLY A 139 -15.09 -4.84 -30.53
CA GLY A 139 -16.31 -4.04 -30.46
C GLY A 139 -16.17 -3.18 -29.20
N ARG A 140 -16.49 -1.88 -29.24
CA ARG A 140 -16.64 -1.12 -27.99
C ARG A 140 -17.80 -1.75 -27.25
N ASP A 141 -17.48 -2.54 -26.24
CA ASP A 141 -18.47 -3.23 -25.43
C ASP A 141 -19.24 -2.17 -24.64
N ILE A 142 -20.46 -1.91 -25.09
CA ILE A 142 -21.38 -0.94 -24.48
C ILE A 142 -21.61 -1.32 -23.02
N GLN A 143 -21.58 -2.60 -22.66
CA GLN A 143 -21.71 -3.04 -21.28
C GLN A 143 -20.50 -2.62 -20.45
N ALA A 144 -19.28 -2.79 -20.96
CA ALA A 144 -18.07 -2.34 -20.27
C ALA A 144 -18.04 -0.80 -20.09
N ALA A 145 -18.55 -0.05 -21.06
CA ALA A 145 -18.69 1.40 -20.97
C ALA A 145 -19.75 1.83 -19.94
N LEU A 146 -20.91 1.16 -19.93
CA LEU A 146 -21.96 1.37 -18.93
C LEU A 146 -21.50 0.98 -17.53
N ASP A 147 -20.76 -0.11 -17.37
CA ASP A 147 -20.18 -0.54 -16.11
C ASP A 147 -19.08 0.41 -15.64
N ALA A 148 -18.32 1.02 -16.57
CA ALA A 148 -17.34 2.05 -16.27
C ALA A 148 -18.00 3.37 -15.84
N GLU A 149 -19.06 3.81 -16.54
CA GLU A 149 -19.87 4.97 -16.13
C GLU A 149 -20.55 4.75 -14.78
N ARG A 150 -21.07 3.54 -14.54
CA ARG A 150 -21.68 3.18 -13.25
C ARG A 150 -20.66 3.14 -12.12
N ARG A 151 -19.43 2.67 -12.40
CA ARG A 151 -18.29 2.76 -11.46
C ARG A 151 -17.85 4.20 -11.22
N GLN A 152 -17.85 5.04 -12.26
CA GLN A 152 -17.55 6.48 -12.15
C GLN A 152 -18.63 7.21 -11.32
N ALA A 153 -19.90 6.83 -11.48
CA ALA A 153 -21.03 7.38 -10.71
C ALA A 153 -21.06 6.90 -9.24
N MET A 154 -20.45 5.75 -8.93
CA MET A 154 -20.31 5.19 -7.58
C MET A 154 -18.93 5.43 -6.96
N SER A 155 -18.11 6.33 -7.54
CA SER A 155 -16.77 6.60 -6.99
C SER A 155 -16.91 7.28 -5.63
N PHE A 156 -16.63 6.53 -4.56
CA PHE A 156 -16.66 7.05 -3.21
C PHE A 156 -15.47 7.98 -2.97
N SER A 157 -15.67 9.05 -2.18
CA SER A 157 -14.55 9.81 -1.65
C SER A 157 -13.73 8.96 -0.68
N ILE A 158 -12.48 9.33 -0.45
CA ILE A 158 -11.59 8.59 0.45
C ILE A 158 -12.11 8.63 1.90
N SER A 159 -12.66 9.76 2.34
CA SER A 159 -13.34 9.90 3.62
C SER A 159 -14.53 8.97 3.71
N THR A 160 -15.31 8.83 2.64
CA THR A 160 -16.43 7.88 2.60
C THR A 160 -15.93 6.45 2.73
N LEU A 161 -14.88 6.08 1.99
CA LEU A 161 -14.26 4.76 2.08
C LEU A 161 -13.71 4.46 3.48
N LEU A 162 -13.05 5.42 4.13
CA LEU A 162 -12.54 5.28 5.50
C LEU A 162 -13.67 5.02 6.51
N ILE A 163 -14.74 5.81 6.44
CA ILE A 163 -15.89 5.68 7.33
C ILE A 163 -16.60 4.35 7.10
N ARG A 164 -16.83 3.97 5.84
CA ARG A 164 -17.44 2.68 5.49
C ARG A 164 -16.57 1.49 5.88
N ASN A 165 -15.26 1.56 5.70
CA ASN A 165 -14.34 0.52 6.18
C ASN A 165 -14.47 0.33 7.71
N LEU A 166 -14.51 1.44 8.45
CA LEU A 166 -14.57 1.41 9.91
C LEU A 166 -15.89 0.82 10.43
N HIS A 167 -17.02 1.20 9.82
CA HIS A 167 -18.34 0.83 10.32
C HIS A 167 -18.93 -0.40 9.62
N ASP A 168 -18.92 -0.43 8.28
CA ASP A 168 -19.60 -1.44 7.48
C ASP A 168 -18.76 -2.70 7.29
N VAL A 169 -17.44 -2.61 7.54
CA VAL A 169 -16.52 -3.75 7.43
C VAL A 169 -16.04 -4.22 8.80
N PHE A 170 -15.15 -3.45 9.45
CA PHE A 170 -14.57 -3.87 10.73
C PHE A 170 -15.54 -3.70 11.91
N GLY A 171 -16.50 -2.79 11.80
CA GLY A 171 -17.56 -2.57 12.79
C GLY A 171 -18.76 -3.50 12.67
N GLU A 172 -18.90 -4.22 11.55
CA GLU A 172 -20.10 -4.99 11.21
C GLU A 172 -20.06 -6.42 11.75
N ASN A 173 -21.11 -6.77 12.49
CA ASN A 173 -21.32 -8.09 13.09
C ASN A 173 -21.89 -9.11 12.09
N ASP A 174 -22.80 -8.66 11.23
CA ASP A 174 -23.49 -9.52 10.26
C ASP A 174 -22.53 -9.89 9.10
N PRO A 175 -22.19 -11.17 8.91
CA PRO A 175 -21.26 -11.58 7.87
C PRO A 175 -21.72 -11.26 6.45
N ALA A 176 -23.03 -11.34 6.17
CA ALA A 176 -23.56 -11.08 4.84
C ALA A 176 -23.50 -9.58 4.51
N ARG A 177 -23.83 -8.70 5.46
CA ARG A 177 -23.71 -7.25 5.26
C ARG A 177 -22.25 -6.83 5.15
N ARG A 178 -21.35 -7.39 5.96
CA ARG A 178 -19.91 -7.14 5.87
C ARG A 178 -19.36 -7.55 4.51
N ARG A 179 -19.74 -8.73 4.02
CA ARG A 179 -19.34 -9.21 2.70
C ARG A 179 -19.80 -8.28 1.59
N ALA A 180 -21.07 -7.87 1.61
CA ALA A 180 -21.62 -6.92 0.64
C ALA A 180 -20.87 -5.59 0.64
N ALA A 181 -20.55 -5.05 1.83
CA ALA A 181 -19.75 -3.83 1.95
C ALA A 181 -18.34 -3.99 1.36
N ILE A 182 -17.67 -5.12 1.64
CA ILE A 182 -16.34 -5.41 1.08
C ILE A 182 -16.37 -5.47 -0.45
N ASP A 183 -17.35 -6.15 -1.03
CA ASP A 183 -17.49 -6.26 -2.49
C ASP A 183 -17.69 -4.91 -3.17
N GLU A 184 -18.37 -4.00 -2.49
CA GLU A 184 -18.63 -2.67 -2.98
C GLU A 184 -17.40 -1.74 -2.85
N ILE A 185 -16.74 -1.74 -1.69
CA ILE A 185 -15.75 -0.70 -1.36
C ILE A 185 -14.30 -1.13 -1.55
N PHE A 186 -13.97 -2.41 -1.73
CA PHE A 186 -12.60 -2.88 -1.95
C PHE A 186 -12.36 -3.33 -3.39
N THR A 187 -11.13 -3.17 -3.89
CA THR A 187 -10.71 -3.84 -5.14
C THR A 187 -10.60 -5.35 -4.92
N GLU A 188 -10.63 -6.15 -5.99
CA GLU A 188 -10.49 -7.62 -5.88
C GLU A 188 -9.11 -8.05 -5.36
N ASP A 189 -8.06 -7.33 -5.76
CA ASP A 189 -6.65 -7.54 -5.40
C ASP A 189 -6.23 -6.79 -4.12
N CYS A 190 -7.20 -6.36 -3.31
CA CYS A 190 -6.93 -5.52 -2.16
C CYS A 190 -6.02 -6.17 -1.11
N VAL A 191 -5.34 -5.35 -0.31
CA VAL A 191 -4.44 -5.83 0.75
C VAL A 191 -4.65 -5.08 2.06
N PHE A 192 -4.83 -5.82 3.15
CA PHE A 192 -4.87 -5.28 4.49
C PHE A 192 -3.59 -5.63 5.25
N TYR A 193 -2.89 -4.61 5.75
CA TYR A 193 -1.70 -4.71 6.58
C TYR A 193 -2.06 -4.34 8.02
N GLU A 194 -1.78 -5.25 8.95
CA GLU A 194 -1.91 -5.01 10.39
C GLU A 194 -0.66 -5.52 11.12
N PRO A 195 -0.41 -5.08 12.37
CA PRO A 195 0.85 -5.36 13.06
C PRO A 195 1.23 -6.85 13.18
N ARG A 196 0.27 -7.78 13.08
CA ARG A 196 0.48 -9.23 13.20
C ARG A 196 0.42 -9.98 11.87
N GLY A 197 0.16 -9.31 10.74
CA GLY A 197 -0.16 -10.03 9.50
C GLY A 197 -0.47 -9.18 8.26
N VAL A 198 -0.58 -9.88 7.13
CA VAL A 198 -0.98 -9.29 5.84
C VAL A 198 -2.03 -10.19 5.19
N HIS A 199 -3.17 -9.62 4.83
CA HIS A 199 -4.35 -10.30 4.30
C HIS A 199 -4.61 -9.81 2.87
N ARG A 200 -4.78 -10.73 1.91
CA ARG A 200 -4.88 -10.41 0.48
C ARG A 200 -6.18 -10.92 -0.11
N GLY A 201 -6.86 -10.05 -0.85
CA GLY A 201 -8.14 -10.30 -1.46
C GLY A 201 -9.30 -10.14 -0.47
N ARG A 202 -10.48 -9.89 -1.04
CA ARG A 202 -11.72 -9.62 -0.30
C ARG A 202 -12.09 -10.74 0.69
N ASP A 203 -11.86 -11.99 0.32
CA ASP A 203 -12.19 -13.16 1.15
C ASP A 203 -11.36 -13.19 2.44
N GLU A 204 -10.06 -12.92 2.35
CA GLU A 204 -9.20 -12.88 3.53
C GLU A 204 -9.49 -11.66 4.42
N ILE A 205 -9.88 -10.53 3.81
CA ILE A 205 -10.32 -9.35 4.57
C ILE A 205 -11.62 -9.65 5.33
N ASP A 206 -12.62 -10.27 4.70
CA ASP A 206 -13.86 -10.66 5.39
C ASP A 206 -13.57 -11.62 6.55
N ARG A 207 -12.72 -12.63 6.30
CA ARG A 207 -12.32 -13.61 7.31
C ARG A 207 -11.67 -12.95 8.52
N VAL A 208 -10.70 -12.06 8.31
CA VAL A 208 -9.99 -11.41 9.43
C VAL A 208 -10.85 -10.36 10.13
N ALA A 209 -11.64 -9.59 9.39
CA ALA A 209 -12.56 -8.61 9.98
C ALA A 209 -13.61 -9.30 10.86
N GLY A 210 -14.19 -10.41 10.38
CA GLY A 210 -15.11 -11.25 11.16
C GLY A 210 -14.46 -11.85 12.40
N ALA A 211 -13.23 -12.36 12.29
CA ALA A 211 -12.49 -12.91 13.43
C ALA A 211 -12.17 -11.84 14.48
N ILE A 212 -11.72 -10.65 14.07
CA ILE A 212 -11.48 -9.51 14.98
C ILE A 212 -12.80 -9.12 15.64
N LYS A 213 -13.88 -8.95 14.87
CA LYS A 213 -15.17 -8.53 15.40
C LYS A 213 -15.76 -9.53 16.40
N ALA A 214 -15.60 -10.83 16.14
CA ALA A 214 -16.06 -11.89 17.03
C ALA A 214 -15.38 -11.88 18.41
N THR A 215 -14.15 -11.35 18.52
CA THR A 215 -13.50 -11.17 19.84
C THR A 215 -14.14 -10.05 20.68
N HIS A 216 -14.78 -9.07 20.02
CA HIS A 216 -15.39 -7.90 20.66
C HIS A 216 -16.71 -7.49 19.94
N PRO A 217 -17.77 -8.29 20.02
CA PRO A 217 -19.01 -8.08 19.24
C PRO A 217 -19.74 -6.78 19.60
N ASP A 218 -19.64 -6.36 20.86
CA ASP A 218 -20.29 -5.15 21.38
C ASP A 218 -19.48 -3.88 21.16
N PHE A 219 -18.20 -4.00 20.77
CA PHE A 219 -17.34 -2.82 20.61
C PHE A 219 -17.78 -2.00 19.39
N ARG A 220 -17.62 -0.69 19.49
CA ARG A 220 -17.89 0.26 18.42
C ARG A 220 -16.67 1.12 18.18
N TYR A 221 -16.28 1.20 16.92
CA TYR A 221 -15.29 2.15 16.46
C TYR A 221 -15.91 3.54 16.38
N GLN A 222 -15.19 4.54 16.87
CA GLN A 222 -15.60 5.93 16.92
C GLN A 222 -14.45 6.79 16.40
N PRO A 223 -14.64 7.56 15.31
CA PRO A 223 -13.63 8.51 14.86
C PRO A 223 -13.30 9.54 15.95
N ILE A 224 -12.00 9.81 16.17
CA ILE A 224 -11.54 10.88 17.07
C ILE A 224 -11.69 12.24 16.37
N ALA A 225 -11.43 12.27 15.07
CA ALA A 225 -11.58 13.42 14.19
C ALA A 225 -12.11 12.97 12.83
N GLY A 226 -12.52 13.93 12.00
CA GLY A 226 -12.93 13.66 10.62
C GLY A 226 -11.77 13.04 9.81
N PRO A 227 -12.07 12.21 8.79
CA PRO A 227 -11.03 11.64 7.96
C PRO A 227 -10.27 12.73 7.19
N GLU A 228 -8.96 12.54 7.04
CA GLU A 228 -8.09 13.42 6.26
C GLU A 228 -7.80 12.77 4.90
N GLU A 229 -7.97 13.51 3.81
CA GLU A 229 -7.70 13.05 2.44
C GLU A 229 -6.49 13.78 1.83
N LEU A 230 -5.64 13.05 1.11
CA LEU A 230 -4.56 13.60 0.29
C LEU A 230 -4.32 12.73 -0.95
N GLY A 231 -4.60 13.27 -2.14
CA GLY A 231 -4.43 12.54 -3.39
C GLY A 231 -5.38 11.34 -3.47
N ASN A 232 -4.83 10.14 -3.64
CA ASN A 232 -5.60 8.88 -3.63
C ASN A 232 -5.51 8.14 -2.29
N GLY A 233 -4.98 8.77 -1.24
CA GLY A 233 -4.90 8.18 0.09
C GLY A 233 -5.56 9.04 1.15
N GLY A 234 -5.81 8.45 2.31
CA GLY A 234 -6.33 9.18 3.46
C GLY A 234 -6.20 8.39 4.73
N ARG A 235 -6.44 9.05 5.86
CA ARG A 235 -6.39 8.44 7.19
C ARG A 235 -7.56 8.84 8.06
N ILE A 236 -7.89 7.96 9.00
CA ILE A 236 -8.82 8.25 10.08
C ILE A 236 -8.26 7.71 11.39
N GLN A 237 -8.28 8.55 12.41
CA GLN A 237 -7.95 8.13 13.77
C GLN A 237 -9.24 7.76 14.49
N TRP A 238 -9.20 6.68 15.25
CA TRP A 238 -10.38 6.13 15.91
C TRP A 238 -10.04 5.56 17.29
N VAL A 239 -11.06 5.50 18.14
CA VAL A 239 -11.05 4.70 19.36
C VAL A 239 -12.10 3.59 19.26
N SER A 240 -11.92 2.52 20.02
CA SER A 240 -12.87 1.42 20.08
C SER A 240 -13.07 0.94 21.52
N GLY A 241 -14.32 0.67 21.86
CA GLY A 241 -14.72 0.24 23.19
C GLY A 241 -16.22 -0.05 23.25
N ARG A 242 -16.69 -0.44 24.43
CA ARG A 242 -18.12 -0.61 24.68
C ARG A 242 -18.81 0.75 24.67
N PRO A 243 -20.01 0.86 24.08
CA PRO A 243 -20.79 2.10 24.14
C PRO A 243 -21.01 2.56 25.60
N GLY A 244 -20.71 3.83 25.88
CA GLY A 244 -20.87 4.42 27.22
C GLY A 244 -19.72 4.16 28.20
N GLU A 245 -18.72 3.36 27.82
CA GLU A 245 -17.51 3.13 28.62
C GLU A 245 -16.29 3.87 28.03
N ALA A 246 -15.23 3.99 28.81
CA ALA A 246 -13.95 4.48 28.31
C ALA A 246 -13.43 3.56 27.18
N PRO A 247 -12.81 4.10 26.12
CA PRO A 247 -12.29 3.25 25.04
C PRO A 247 -11.20 2.31 25.51
N ALA A 248 -11.19 1.09 24.98
CA ALA A 248 -10.23 0.06 25.34
C ALA A 248 -8.94 0.14 24.50
N TYR A 249 -9.03 0.58 23.25
CA TYR A 249 -7.88 0.79 22.38
C TYR A 249 -8.14 1.87 21.33
N ALA A 250 -7.06 2.44 20.79
CA ALA A 250 -7.08 3.42 19.72
C ALA A 250 -6.25 2.92 18.53
N GLY A 251 -6.55 3.46 17.35
CA GLY A 251 -5.76 3.21 16.16
C GLY A 251 -5.98 4.24 15.08
N THR A 252 -5.15 4.10 14.05
CA THR A 252 -5.22 4.87 12.83
C THR A 252 -5.29 3.91 11.65
N ASP A 253 -6.31 4.06 10.83
CA ASP A 253 -6.38 3.42 9.52
C ASP A 253 -5.89 4.40 8.47
N PHE A 254 -4.99 3.94 7.59
CA PHE A 254 -4.61 4.64 6.37
C PHE A 254 -5.01 3.79 5.17
N ILE A 255 -5.67 4.39 4.19
CA ILE A 255 -6.08 3.71 2.96
C ILE A 255 -5.42 4.29 1.72
N ILE A 256 -5.23 3.43 0.72
CA ILE A 256 -4.96 3.83 -0.66
C ILE A 256 -6.14 3.38 -1.50
N ALA A 257 -6.74 4.31 -2.23
CA ALA A 257 -7.84 4.07 -3.15
C ALA A 257 -7.34 3.99 -4.60
N ARG A 258 -8.05 3.18 -5.40
CA ARG A 258 -7.91 3.04 -6.84
C ARG A 258 -9.32 2.91 -7.43
N ASP A 259 -9.64 3.75 -8.41
CA ASP A 259 -10.94 3.76 -9.09
C ASP A 259 -12.16 3.82 -8.14
N GLY A 260 -12.05 4.64 -7.07
CA GLY A 260 -13.13 4.82 -6.10
C GLY A 260 -13.30 3.66 -5.11
N GLN A 261 -12.37 2.69 -5.08
CA GLN A 261 -12.36 1.56 -4.16
C GLN A 261 -11.04 1.47 -3.40
N ILE A 262 -11.05 0.84 -2.23
CA ILE A 262 -9.90 0.59 -1.37
C ILE A 262 -9.03 -0.51 -1.99
N ALA A 263 -7.82 -0.13 -2.40
CA ALA A 263 -6.80 -1.06 -2.87
C ALA A 263 -5.91 -1.54 -1.71
N SER A 264 -5.69 -0.72 -0.68
CA SER A 264 -4.94 -1.14 0.50
C SER A 264 -5.39 -0.43 1.76
N VAL A 265 -5.32 -1.13 2.89
CA VAL A 265 -5.55 -0.61 4.25
C VAL A 265 -4.34 -0.91 5.11
N TYR A 266 -3.91 0.05 5.90
CA TYR A 266 -2.82 -0.06 6.87
C TYR A 266 -3.34 0.34 8.24
N LEU A 267 -3.31 -0.60 9.19
CA LEU A 267 -3.71 -0.38 10.57
C LEU A 267 -2.48 -0.13 11.46
N PHE A 268 -2.53 0.95 12.23
CA PHE A 268 -1.60 1.24 13.32
C PHE A 268 -2.37 1.30 14.65
N PHE A 269 -1.83 0.68 15.70
CA PHE A 269 -2.35 0.91 17.06
C PHE A 269 -1.70 2.14 17.65
N ASP A 270 -2.53 3.01 18.23
CA ASP A 270 -2.11 4.24 18.88
C ASP A 270 -2.21 4.12 20.40
N LYS A 271 -1.56 5.06 21.10
CA LYS A 271 -1.88 5.27 22.51
C LYS A 271 -3.28 5.87 22.61
N LEU A 272 -4.04 5.47 23.63
CA LEU A 272 -5.30 6.15 23.95
C LEU A 272 -5.02 7.64 24.20
N PRO A 273 -5.89 8.54 23.69
CA PRO A 273 -5.78 9.99 23.89
C PRO A 273 -6.00 10.40 25.35
#